data_AF-A0A5J6WTW5-F1
#
_entry.id   AF-A0A5J6WTW5-F1
#
_cell.length_a   1.000
_cell.length_b   1.000
_cell.length_c   1.000
_cell.angle_alpha   90.00
_cell.angle_beta   90.00
_cell.angle_gamma   90.00
#
_symmetry.space_group_name_H-M   'P 1'
#
loop_
_entity.id
_entity.type
_entity.pdbx_description
1 polymer ?
#
loop_
_entity_poly.entity_id
_entity_poly.type
_entity_poly.pdbx_seq_one_letter_code
_entity_poly.pdbx_strand_id
1 'polypeptide(L)'
;MTPAEYSALEHPRLSHPARTLYCLQLRRIWLEHQPRVINYPVLGRALAVVDPGDPSGFSFQVNARQLTGLLDELVMAGLLECEQSGEHYHQQTFRLPLLEEETSSPLPQRPFPMHLHWRPDDALPALARLCGVIDCSYGEEELGEFIAYWLGRPEVFENQHQWMLKFVRAIKTRRYIRRPPAESGAQGYQQARPPVAESGPSRRAQEMIEEAKRLTQQKEQDDVQ
;
A
#
# COMPACT_ATOMS: atom_id res chain seq x y z
N MET A 1 -16.57 7.26 -13.91
CA MET A 1 -17.02 6.03 -13.23
C MET A 1 -15.93 5.00 -13.40
N THR A 2 -15.68 4.23 -12.36
CA THR A 2 -14.67 3.18 -12.32
C THR A 2 -15.13 1.97 -13.14
N PRO A 3 -14.24 1.12 -13.66
CA PRO A 3 -14.63 -0.13 -14.30
C PRO A 3 -15.44 -1.05 -13.36
N ALA A 4 -15.11 -1.05 -12.07
CA ALA A 4 -15.84 -1.81 -11.04
C ALA A 4 -17.26 -1.28 -10.84
N GLU A 5 -17.44 0.05 -10.79
CA GLU A 5 -18.75 0.68 -10.75
C GLU A 5 -19.57 0.36 -11.98
N TYR A 6 -18.96 0.38 -13.17
CA TYR A 6 -19.64 0.03 -14.41
C TYR A 6 -20.19 -1.40 -14.37
N SER A 7 -19.35 -2.36 -13.96
CA SER A 7 -19.76 -3.76 -13.80
C SER A 7 -20.88 -3.92 -12.77
N ALA A 8 -20.85 -3.18 -11.66
CA ALA A 8 -21.88 -3.24 -10.64
C ALA A 8 -23.20 -2.57 -11.08
N LEU A 9 -23.13 -1.48 -11.84
CA LEU A 9 -24.30 -0.79 -12.41
C LEU A 9 -24.97 -1.60 -13.53
N GLU A 10 -24.21 -2.43 -14.25
CA GLU A 10 -24.73 -3.36 -15.25
C GLU A 10 -25.50 -4.55 -14.65
N HIS A 11 -25.52 -4.68 -13.32
CA HIS A 11 -26.21 -5.78 -12.66
C HIS A 11 -27.71 -5.82 -13.04
N PRO A 12 -28.25 -6.98 -13.47
CA PRO A 12 -29.59 -7.07 -14.07
C PRO A 12 -30.72 -6.83 -13.07
N ARG A 13 -30.48 -7.01 -11.76
CA ARG A 13 -31.47 -6.74 -10.70
C ARG A 13 -31.52 -5.29 -10.26
N LEU A 14 -30.61 -4.45 -10.76
CA LEU A 14 -30.58 -3.04 -10.40
C LEU A 14 -31.60 -2.28 -11.26
N SER A 15 -32.51 -1.54 -10.62
CA SER A 15 -33.51 -0.76 -11.32
C SER A 15 -32.93 0.52 -11.94
N HIS A 16 -33.60 1.06 -12.97
CA HIS A 16 -33.18 2.34 -13.57
C HIS A 16 -33.19 3.51 -12.57
N PRO A 17 -34.21 3.67 -11.69
CA PRO A 17 -34.16 4.70 -10.67
C PRO A 17 -32.99 4.53 -9.68
N ALA A 18 -32.62 3.30 -9.32
CA ALA A 18 -31.45 3.05 -8.45
C ALA A 18 -30.14 3.47 -9.14
N ARG A 19 -29.97 3.12 -10.43
CA ARG A 19 -28.83 3.60 -11.24
C ARG A 19 -28.76 5.12 -11.28
N THR A 20 -29.88 5.78 -11.55
CA THR A 20 -29.97 7.25 -11.60
C THR A 20 -29.64 7.88 -10.24
N LEU A 21 -30.20 7.34 -9.16
CA LEU A 21 -29.94 7.79 -7.79
C LEU A 21 -28.45 7.72 -7.45
N TYR A 22 -27.80 6.61 -7.79
CA TYR A 22 -26.37 6.44 -7.59
C TYR A 22 -25.55 7.43 -8.42
N CYS A 23 -25.73 7.42 -9.75
CA CYS A 23 -24.91 8.16 -10.69
C CYS A 23 -25.04 9.68 -10.52
N LEU A 24 -26.25 10.18 -10.27
CA LEU A 24 -26.53 11.62 -10.26
C LEU A 24 -26.52 12.24 -8.86
N GLN A 25 -26.81 11.47 -7.81
CA GLN A 25 -26.94 12.01 -6.46
C GLN A 25 -25.85 11.50 -5.52
N LEU A 26 -25.82 10.20 -5.22
CA LEU A 26 -24.92 9.66 -4.20
C LEU A 26 -23.44 9.86 -4.59
N ARG A 27 -23.10 9.59 -5.85
CA ARG A 27 -21.76 9.86 -6.38
C ARG A 27 -21.39 11.33 -6.29
N ARG A 28 -22.33 12.23 -6.59
CA ARG A 28 -22.08 13.67 -6.57
C ARG A 28 -21.80 14.17 -5.15
N ILE A 29 -22.62 13.75 -4.18
CA ILE A 29 -22.43 14.04 -2.74
C ILE A 29 -21.02 13.61 -2.29
N TRP A 30 -20.57 12.44 -2.75
CA TRP A 30 -19.23 11.94 -2.45
C TRP A 30 -18.11 12.81 -3.02
N LEU A 31 -18.17 13.11 -4.32
CA LEU A 31 -17.13 13.85 -5.06
C LEU A 31 -17.06 15.33 -4.66
N GLU A 32 -18.19 15.93 -4.30
CA GLU A 32 -18.26 17.33 -3.83
C GLU A 32 -17.88 17.47 -2.34
N HIS A 33 -17.44 16.39 -1.68
CA HIS A 33 -17.12 16.37 -0.25
C HIS A 33 -18.25 16.89 0.65
N GLN A 34 -19.49 16.69 0.22
CA GLN A 34 -20.65 17.03 1.02
C GLN A 34 -20.84 16.04 2.18
N PRO A 35 -21.64 16.40 3.20
CA PRO A 35 -22.00 15.46 4.26
C PRO A 35 -22.56 14.17 3.66
N ARG A 36 -21.88 13.05 3.93
CA ARG A 36 -22.19 11.71 3.39
C ARG A 36 -23.37 11.09 4.13
N VAL A 37 -24.50 11.78 4.13
CA VAL A 37 -25.70 11.46 4.90
C VAL A 37 -26.89 11.32 3.96
N ILE A 38 -27.68 10.28 4.16
CA ILE A 38 -28.86 9.99 3.32
C ILE A 38 -30.03 10.90 3.71
N ASN A 39 -30.51 11.70 2.77
CA ASN A 39 -31.61 12.64 2.99
C ASN A 39 -32.79 12.35 2.04
N TYR A 40 -33.86 11.72 2.56
CA TYR A 40 -34.99 11.27 1.75
C TYR A 40 -35.73 12.39 1.01
N PRO A 41 -36.08 13.53 1.64
CA PRO A 41 -36.66 14.67 0.93
C PRO A 41 -35.82 15.14 -0.27
N VAL A 42 -34.50 15.21 -0.11
CA VAL A 42 -33.59 15.65 -1.19
C VAL A 42 -33.50 14.60 -2.29
N LEU A 43 -33.26 13.33 -1.93
CA LEU A 43 -33.14 12.24 -2.89
C LEU A 43 -34.46 11.96 -3.63
N GLY A 44 -35.59 12.04 -2.94
CA GLY A 44 -36.92 11.89 -3.52
C GLY A 44 -37.24 12.99 -4.53
N ARG A 45 -36.94 14.26 -4.17
CA ARG A 45 -37.08 15.39 -5.11
C ARG A 45 -36.17 15.25 -6.32
N ALA A 46 -34.94 14.77 -6.11
CA ALA A 46 -33.98 14.56 -7.19
C ALA A 46 -34.41 13.51 -8.22
N LEU A 47 -35.25 12.55 -7.80
CA LEU A 47 -35.84 11.53 -8.68
C LEU A 47 -37.21 11.95 -9.22
N ALA A 48 -37.82 13.01 -8.68
CA ALA A 48 -39.14 13.46 -9.11
C ALA A 48 -39.09 14.16 -10.46
N VAL A 49 -40.13 13.95 -11.27
CA VAL A 49 -40.36 14.67 -12.52
C VAL A 49 -41.48 15.66 -12.27
N VAL A 50 -41.14 16.95 -12.36
CA VAL A 50 -42.10 18.04 -12.16
C VAL A 50 -42.93 18.20 -13.43
N ASP A 51 -44.24 18.25 -13.27
CA ASP A 51 -45.17 18.55 -14.35
C ASP A 51 -46.17 19.63 -13.88
N PRO A 52 -46.02 20.88 -14.35
CA PRO A 52 -46.93 21.96 -14.00
C PRO A 52 -48.39 21.74 -14.47
N GLY A 53 -48.62 20.82 -15.41
CA GLY A 53 -49.96 20.48 -15.91
C GLY A 53 -50.69 19.43 -15.06
N ASP A 54 -49.99 18.74 -14.16
CA ASP A 54 -50.58 17.75 -13.26
C ASP A 54 -51.10 18.43 -11.98
N PRO A 55 -52.31 18.08 -11.47
CA PRO A 55 -52.84 18.63 -10.21
C PRO A 55 -51.92 18.45 -9.00
N SER A 56 -51.09 17.41 -9.00
CA SER A 56 -50.11 17.14 -7.95
C SER A 56 -48.79 17.88 -8.14
N GLY A 57 -48.57 18.49 -9.31
CA GLY A 57 -47.33 19.18 -9.71
C GLY A 57 -46.20 18.26 -10.14
N PHE A 58 -46.41 16.93 -10.13
CA PHE A 58 -45.40 15.94 -10.49
C PHE A 58 -45.99 14.84 -11.36
N SER A 59 -45.33 14.47 -12.46
CA SER A 59 -45.68 13.31 -13.26
C SER A 59 -45.06 12.01 -12.73
N PHE A 60 -43.99 12.11 -11.93
CA PHE A 60 -43.37 10.98 -11.24
C PHE A 60 -42.76 11.43 -9.91
N GLN A 61 -42.98 10.65 -8.85
CA GLN A 61 -42.33 10.84 -7.56
C GLN A 61 -42.11 9.49 -6.87
N VAL A 62 -41.11 9.43 -6.01
CA VAL A 62 -40.82 8.27 -5.17
C VAL A 62 -41.08 8.58 -3.71
N ASN A 63 -41.76 7.66 -3.03
CA ASN A 63 -42.00 7.75 -1.60
C ASN A 63 -40.82 7.17 -0.79
N ALA A 64 -40.86 7.35 0.54
CA ALA A 64 -39.81 6.88 1.44
C ALA A 64 -39.55 5.37 1.34
N ARG A 65 -40.61 4.55 1.25
CA ARG A 65 -40.49 3.09 1.15
C ARG A 65 -39.82 2.65 -0.16
N GLN A 66 -40.18 3.30 -1.28
CA GLN A 66 -39.55 3.07 -2.57
C GLN A 66 -38.08 3.50 -2.53
N LEU A 67 -37.76 4.65 -1.93
CA LEU A 67 -36.37 5.07 -1.74
C LEU A 67 -35.56 4.06 -0.92
N THR A 68 -36.12 3.51 0.16
CA THR A 68 -35.47 2.42 0.91
C THR A 68 -35.18 1.23 0.01
N GLY A 69 -36.16 0.77 -0.77
CA GLY A 69 -35.96 -0.35 -1.71
C GLY A 69 -34.89 -0.06 -2.78
N LEU A 70 -34.81 1.18 -3.30
CA LEU A 70 -33.75 1.56 -4.24
C LEU A 70 -32.36 1.54 -3.57
N LEU A 71 -32.26 1.92 -2.30
CA LEU A 71 -31.02 1.85 -1.54
C LEU A 71 -30.65 0.39 -1.23
N ASP A 72 -31.62 -0.47 -0.90
CA ASP A 72 -31.41 -1.92 -0.73
C ASP A 72 -30.83 -2.54 -2.00
N GLU A 73 -31.35 -2.18 -3.18
CA GLU A 73 -30.80 -2.63 -4.46
C GLU A 73 -29.33 -2.22 -4.63
N LEU A 74 -28.98 -0.99 -4.26
CA LEU A 74 -27.61 -0.48 -4.34
C LEU A 74 -26.67 -1.17 -3.34
N VAL A 75 -27.16 -1.47 -2.15
CA VAL A 75 -26.43 -2.26 -1.14
C VAL A 75 -26.19 -3.68 -1.65
N MET A 76 -27.21 -4.34 -2.19
CA MET A 76 -27.09 -5.67 -2.78
C MET A 76 -26.13 -5.72 -3.98
N ALA A 77 -26.05 -4.64 -4.76
CA ALA A 77 -25.12 -4.51 -5.88
C ALA A 77 -23.68 -4.16 -5.45
N GLY A 78 -23.42 -3.94 -4.15
CA GLY A 78 -22.12 -3.53 -3.63
C GLY A 78 -21.73 -2.09 -4.02
N LEU A 79 -22.69 -1.29 -4.49
CA LEU A 79 -22.46 0.12 -4.86
C LEU A 79 -22.53 1.05 -3.65
N LEU A 80 -23.26 0.64 -2.61
CA LEU A 80 -23.54 1.43 -1.42
C LEU A 80 -23.31 0.60 -0.16
N GLU A 81 -22.64 1.19 0.82
CA GLU A 81 -22.56 0.66 2.18
C GLU A 81 -23.18 1.66 3.14
N CYS A 82 -24.15 1.20 3.94
CA CYS A 82 -24.84 2.04 4.90
C CYS A 82 -25.40 1.17 6.02
N GLU A 83 -25.32 1.65 7.27
CA GLU A 83 -25.95 0.98 8.40
C GLU A 83 -27.44 1.34 8.43
N GLN A 84 -28.31 0.33 8.32
CA GLN A 84 -29.75 0.54 8.39
C GLN A 84 -30.16 0.80 9.84
N SER A 85 -30.92 1.87 10.09
CA SER A 85 -31.51 2.12 11.41
C SER A 85 -32.99 1.81 11.37
N GLY A 86 -33.36 0.65 11.92
CA GLY A 86 -34.72 0.12 11.82
C GLY A 86 -35.04 -0.31 10.40
N GLU A 87 -36.09 0.26 9.81
CA GLU A 87 -36.57 -0.08 8.45
C GLU A 87 -36.16 0.95 7.38
N HIS A 88 -35.31 1.93 7.69
CA HIS A 88 -34.93 2.97 6.74
C HIS A 88 -33.48 3.44 6.90
N TYR A 89 -33.02 4.17 5.89
CA TYR A 89 -31.67 4.74 5.83
C TYR A 89 -31.63 6.26 6.04
N HIS A 90 -32.77 6.90 6.37
CA HIS A 90 -32.78 8.34 6.53
C HIS A 90 -31.83 8.78 7.66
N GLN A 91 -31.04 9.82 7.39
CA GLN A 91 -30.01 10.38 8.27
C GLN A 91 -28.82 9.46 8.57
N GLN A 92 -28.73 8.31 7.90
CA GLN A 92 -27.59 7.41 8.05
C GLN A 92 -26.42 7.85 7.19
N THR A 93 -25.21 7.60 7.70
CA THR A 93 -23.99 7.84 6.92
C THR A 93 -23.79 6.72 5.92
N PHE A 94 -23.26 7.05 4.75
CA PHE A 94 -23.03 6.06 3.71
C PHE A 94 -21.62 6.12 3.13
N ARG A 95 -21.19 5.00 2.57
CA ARG A 95 -19.91 4.81 1.87
C ARG A 95 -20.15 4.26 0.48
N LEU A 96 -19.24 4.59 -0.43
CA LEU A 96 -19.25 4.12 -1.82
C LEU A 96 -17.96 3.30 -2.04
N PRO A 97 -17.97 2.00 -1.70
CA PRO A 97 -16.74 1.20 -1.62
C PRO A 97 -15.99 1.16 -2.95
N LEU A 98 -16.70 0.99 -4.07
CA LEU A 98 -16.09 0.95 -5.40
C LEU A 98 -15.48 2.29 -5.87
N LEU A 99 -15.85 3.40 -5.23
CA LEU A 99 -15.28 4.72 -5.46
C LEU A 99 -14.10 5.00 -4.51
N GLU A 100 -14.17 4.52 -3.27
CA GLU A 100 -13.05 4.49 -2.33
C GLU A 100 -11.90 3.63 -2.86
N GLU A 101 -12.21 2.46 -3.39
CA GLU A 101 -11.23 1.52 -3.92
C GLU A 101 -10.40 2.11 -5.06
N GLU A 102 -10.95 3.01 -5.89
CA GLU A 102 -10.15 3.69 -6.92
C GLU A 102 -9.11 4.65 -6.36
N THR A 103 -9.36 5.25 -5.20
CA THR A 103 -8.31 6.04 -4.51
C THR A 103 -7.19 5.15 -3.97
N SER A 104 -7.46 3.85 -3.78
CA SER A 104 -6.48 2.83 -3.38
C SER A 104 -5.96 1.96 -4.53
N SER A 105 -6.54 2.12 -5.73
CA SER A 105 -6.27 1.26 -6.88
C SER A 105 -4.85 1.50 -7.37
N PRO A 106 -4.10 0.44 -7.72
CA PRO A 106 -2.71 0.54 -8.16
C PRO A 106 -2.55 1.13 -9.58
N LEU A 107 -3.59 1.74 -10.14
CA LEU A 107 -3.48 2.47 -11.40
C LEU A 107 -2.38 3.53 -11.25
N PRO A 108 -1.40 3.57 -12.16
CA PRO A 108 -0.25 4.45 -12.03
C PRO A 108 -0.74 5.90 -12.05
N GLN A 109 -0.67 6.55 -10.88
CA GLN A 109 -0.92 7.97 -10.78
C GLN A 109 0.02 8.73 -11.73
N ARG A 110 -0.42 9.90 -12.21
CA ARG A 110 0.38 10.72 -13.13
C ARG A 110 1.76 10.99 -12.48
N PRO A 111 2.88 10.69 -13.18
CA PRO A 111 4.21 10.98 -12.65
C PRO A 111 4.41 12.48 -12.41
N PHE A 112 5.11 12.82 -11.34
CA PHE A 112 5.43 14.19 -10.97
C PHE A 112 6.88 14.31 -10.47
N PRO A 113 7.52 15.47 -10.65
CA PRO A 113 8.83 15.74 -10.04
C PRO A 113 8.65 16.02 -8.56
N MET A 114 9.65 15.71 -7.73
CA MET A 114 9.57 15.91 -6.28
C MET A 114 9.18 17.36 -5.93
N HIS A 115 8.42 17.55 -4.85
CA HIS A 115 8.00 18.87 -4.37
C HIS A 115 8.11 18.97 -2.84
N LEU A 116 8.22 20.20 -2.32
CA LEU A 116 8.46 20.48 -0.88
C LEU A 116 7.39 19.91 0.05
N HIS A 117 6.14 19.89 -0.40
CA HIS A 117 5.00 19.41 0.38
C HIS A 117 4.76 17.91 0.23
N TRP A 118 5.65 17.17 -0.41
CA TRP A 118 5.46 15.74 -0.62
C TRP A 118 5.44 15.00 0.72
N ARG A 119 4.50 14.06 0.86
CA ARG A 119 4.38 13.18 2.03
C ARG A 119 4.07 11.77 1.53
N PRO A 120 4.63 10.73 2.18
CA PRO A 120 4.19 9.36 1.91
C PRO A 120 2.73 9.20 2.37
N ASP A 121 2.02 8.27 1.74
CA ASP A 121 0.62 7.98 2.08
C ASP A 121 0.50 6.92 3.19
N ASP A 122 -0.73 6.63 3.59
CA ASP A 122 -1.05 5.67 4.65
C ASP A 122 -0.66 4.22 4.29
N ALA A 123 -0.32 3.93 3.03
CA ALA A 123 0.14 2.62 2.60
C ALA A 123 1.65 2.40 2.82
N LEU A 124 2.41 3.42 3.23
CA LEU A 124 3.85 3.32 3.50
C LEU A 124 4.20 2.14 4.44
N PRO A 125 3.51 1.90 5.57
CA PRO A 125 3.86 0.80 6.47
C PRO A 125 3.67 -0.58 5.82
N ALA A 126 2.62 -0.74 4.99
CA ALA A 126 2.41 -1.97 4.24
C ALA A 126 3.52 -2.19 3.21
N LEU A 127 3.86 -1.15 2.46
CA LEU A 127 4.91 -1.15 1.45
C LEU A 127 6.30 -1.42 2.05
N ALA A 128 6.57 -0.85 3.23
CA ALA A 128 7.80 -1.09 3.98
C ALA A 128 7.95 -2.55 4.40
N ARG A 129 6.88 -3.18 4.93
CA ARG A 129 6.87 -4.61 5.28
C ARG A 129 7.17 -5.49 4.06
N LEU A 130 6.58 -5.19 2.91
CA LEU A 130 6.86 -5.90 1.65
C LEU A 130 8.34 -5.78 1.22
N CYS A 131 8.98 -4.65 1.51
CA CYS A 131 10.41 -4.42 1.24
C CYS A 131 11.35 -4.98 2.33
N GLY A 132 10.81 -5.67 3.35
CA GLY A 132 11.55 -6.22 4.47
C GLY A 132 12.02 -5.18 5.50
N VAL A 133 11.33 -4.04 5.60
CA VAL A 133 11.59 -2.99 6.60
C VAL A 133 10.53 -3.12 7.71
N ILE A 134 10.98 -3.52 8.91
CA ILE A 134 10.10 -3.78 10.06
C ILE A 134 9.61 -2.48 10.70
N ASP A 135 10.53 -1.52 10.87
CA ASP A 135 10.24 -0.19 11.40
C ASP A 135 10.38 0.85 10.27
N CYS A 136 9.25 1.38 9.83
CA CYS A 136 9.17 2.43 8.81
C CYS A 136 8.93 3.82 9.40
N SER A 137 9.07 3.99 10.72
CA SER A 137 9.02 5.32 11.33
C SER A 137 10.09 6.22 10.72
N TYR A 138 9.71 7.46 10.43
CA TYR A 138 10.61 8.47 9.89
C TYR A 138 10.36 9.80 10.61
N GLY A 139 11.43 10.58 10.80
CA GLY A 139 11.34 11.95 11.31
C GLY A 139 11.28 12.99 10.19
N GLU A 140 10.92 14.22 10.51
CA GLU A 140 10.89 15.33 9.53
C GLU A 140 12.27 15.61 8.92
N GLU A 141 13.38 15.38 9.65
CA GLU A 141 14.74 15.49 9.10
C GLU A 141 14.97 14.49 7.96
N GLU A 142 14.61 13.21 8.16
CA GLU A 142 14.83 12.15 7.16
C GLU A 142 13.99 12.40 5.90
N LEU A 143 12.77 12.88 6.10
CA LEU A 143 11.88 13.28 5.03
C LEU A 143 12.44 14.50 4.28
N GLY A 144 12.90 15.53 5.01
CA GLY A 144 13.47 16.74 4.44
C GLY A 144 14.73 16.47 3.61
N GLU A 145 15.63 15.61 4.09
CA GLU A 145 16.80 15.14 3.34
C GLU A 145 16.41 14.47 2.01
N PHE A 146 15.42 13.57 2.07
CA PHE A 146 14.93 12.86 0.88
C PHE A 146 14.32 13.82 -0.14
N ILE A 147 13.46 14.73 0.31
CA ILE A 147 12.84 15.75 -0.54
C ILE A 147 13.91 16.64 -1.17
N ALA A 148 14.89 17.13 -0.38
CA ALA A 148 15.96 17.99 -0.86
C ALA A 148 16.83 17.30 -1.93
N TYR A 149 17.16 16.02 -1.73
CA TYR A 149 17.93 15.23 -2.69
C TYR A 149 17.24 15.13 -4.05
N TRP A 150 15.94 14.88 -4.07
CA TRP A 150 15.18 14.74 -5.32
C TRP A 150 14.70 16.06 -5.90
N LEU A 151 14.58 17.13 -5.10
CA LEU A 151 14.37 18.49 -5.61
C LEU A 151 15.55 18.98 -6.46
N GLY A 152 16.77 18.52 -6.16
CA GLY A 152 17.95 18.76 -7.01
C GLY A 152 17.94 18.02 -8.35
N ARG A 153 16.92 17.19 -8.62
CA ARG A 153 16.77 16.35 -9.82
C ARG A 153 15.37 16.48 -10.44
N PRO A 154 15.00 17.66 -10.95
CA PRO A 154 13.67 17.92 -11.49
C PRO A 154 13.34 17.10 -12.76
N GLU A 155 14.33 16.48 -13.39
CA GLU A 155 14.17 15.58 -14.54
C GLU A 155 13.56 14.22 -14.18
N VAL A 156 13.49 13.87 -12.90
CA VAL A 156 12.97 12.59 -12.44
C VAL A 156 11.49 12.69 -12.13
N PHE A 157 10.68 12.06 -12.96
CA PHE A 157 9.23 11.97 -12.80
C PHE A 157 8.85 10.58 -12.33
N GLU A 158 8.25 10.50 -11.16
CA GLU A 158 7.78 9.26 -10.59
C GLU A 158 6.36 9.47 -10.06
N ASN A 159 5.58 8.42 -10.02
CA ASN A 159 4.29 8.46 -9.34
C ASN A 159 4.46 8.32 -7.82
N GLN A 160 3.38 8.54 -7.08
CA GLN A 160 3.39 8.48 -5.60
C GLN A 160 3.99 7.16 -5.09
N HIS A 161 3.55 6.02 -5.65
CA HIS A 161 4.02 4.70 -5.24
C HIS A 161 5.53 4.50 -5.48
N GLN A 162 6.04 4.97 -6.62
CA GLN A 162 7.46 4.94 -6.95
C GLN A 162 8.29 5.83 -6.00
N TRP A 163 7.78 7.02 -5.66
CA TRP A 163 8.41 7.88 -4.64
C TRP A 163 8.45 7.21 -3.27
N MET A 164 7.35 6.57 -2.85
CA MET A 164 7.32 5.78 -1.62
C MET A 164 8.32 4.62 -1.62
N LEU A 165 8.43 3.86 -2.72
CA LEU A 165 9.42 2.79 -2.85
C LEU A 165 10.86 3.31 -2.70
N LYS A 166 11.16 4.45 -3.34
CA LYS A 166 12.47 5.12 -3.19
C LYS A 166 12.69 5.57 -1.74
N PHE A 167 11.67 6.09 -1.09
CA PHE A 167 11.75 6.53 0.30
C PHE A 167 11.96 5.36 1.27
N VAL A 168 11.23 4.26 1.12
CA VAL A 168 11.45 3.03 1.91
C VAL A 168 12.87 2.50 1.74
N ARG A 169 13.43 2.55 0.52
CA ARG A 169 14.85 2.19 0.29
C ARG A 169 15.81 3.14 0.98
N ALA A 170 15.52 4.44 1.01
CA ALA A 170 16.33 5.43 1.73
C ALA A 170 16.32 5.15 3.25
N ILE A 171 15.14 4.91 3.84
CA ILE A 171 15.00 4.51 5.25
C ILE A 171 15.81 3.24 5.52
N LYS A 172 15.63 2.19 4.71
CA LYS A 172 16.37 0.91 4.87
C LYS A 172 17.88 1.12 4.87
N THR A 173 18.39 1.92 3.95
CA THR A 173 19.82 2.22 3.81
C THR A 173 20.34 2.96 5.04
N ARG A 174 19.64 3.99 5.50
CA ARG A 174 20.00 4.77 6.69
C ARG A 174 20.02 3.90 7.95
N ARG A 175 19.03 3.01 8.12
CA ARG A 175 18.97 2.09 9.27
C ARG A 175 20.09 1.03 9.24
N TYR A 176 20.50 0.59 8.05
CA TYR A 176 21.67 -0.30 7.92
C TYR A 176 22.97 0.41 8.30
N ILE A 177 23.17 1.65 7.85
CA ILE A 177 24.36 2.46 8.17
C ILE A 177 24.42 2.79 9.67
N ARG A 178 23.26 3.11 10.28
CA ARG A 178 23.15 3.47 11.71
C ARG A 178 23.19 2.29 12.66
N ARG A 179 23.14 1.04 12.19
CA ARG A 179 23.40 -0.12 13.04
C ARG A 179 24.91 -0.21 13.24
N PRO A 180 25.48 0.17 14.40
CA PRO A 180 26.86 -0.20 14.71
C PRO A 180 26.98 -1.73 14.63
N PRO A 181 28.12 -2.28 14.19
CA PRO A 181 28.42 -3.69 14.41
C PRO A 181 28.16 -3.95 15.89
N ALA A 182 27.30 -4.91 16.21
CA ALA A 182 26.87 -5.14 17.58
C ALA A 182 28.10 -5.20 18.51
N GLU A 183 28.27 -4.15 19.33
CA GLU A 183 29.09 -4.27 20.52
C GLU A 183 28.39 -5.33 21.37
N SER A 184 29.04 -6.49 21.37
CA SER A 184 28.68 -7.65 22.15
C SER A 184 28.88 -7.30 23.62
N GLY A 185 27.90 -6.61 24.20
CA GLY A 185 27.83 -6.34 25.63
C GLY A 185 27.50 -7.63 26.38
N ALA A 186 28.55 -8.34 26.79
CA ALA A 186 28.66 -9.10 28.02
C ALA A 186 27.34 -9.65 28.64
N GLN A 187 27.01 -10.90 28.31
CA GLN A 187 26.95 -11.96 29.32
C GLN A 187 26.83 -13.33 28.62
N GLY A 188 27.84 -14.18 28.83
CA GLY A 188 27.63 -15.61 28.84
C GLY A 188 27.95 -16.43 27.60
N TYR A 189 29.03 -16.15 26.86
CA TYR A 189 29.80 -17.22 26.22
C TYR A 189 31.29 -16.90 26.37
N GLN A 190 31.99 -17.74 27.13
CA GLN A 190 33.45 -17.78 27.15
C GLN A 190 33.93 -17.94 25.70
N GLN A 191 34.43 -16.86 25.11
CA GLN A 191 35.44 -16.99 24.09
C GLN A 191 36.71 -17.46 24.81
N ALA A 192 36.95 -18.76 24.77
CA ALA A 192 38.29 -19.27 24.97
C ALA A 192 39.16 -18.57 23.93
N ARG A 193 40.00 -17.64 24.39
CA ARG A 193 41.11 -17.08 23.62
C ARG A 193 41.85 -18.28 23.03
N PRO A 194 41.94 -18.44 21.70
CA PRO A 194 42.81 -19.48 21.17
C PRO A 194 44.20 -19.19 21.74
N PRO A 195 44.91 -20.19 22.27
CA PRO A 195 46.30 -19.99 22.64
C PRO A 195 47.00 -19.46 21.40
N VAL A 196 47.90 -18.48 21.61
CA VAL A 196 48.80 -17.99 20.58
C VAL A 196 49.37 -19.21 19.88
N ALA A 197 48.91 -19.46 18.65
CA ALA A 197 49.41 -20.56 17.87
C ALA A 197 50.87 -20.23 17.59
N GLU A 198 51.76 -20.92 18.30
CA GLU A 198 53.15 -20.98 17.90
C GLU A 198 53.15 -21.36 16.42
N SER A 199 53.71 -20.45 15.62
CA SER A 199 53.90 -20.62 14.19
C SER A 199 54.89 -21.75 13.95
N GLY A 200 54.43 -22.98 14.10
CA GLY A 200 55.12 -24.21 13.75
C GLY A 200 54.21 -25.04 12.84
N PRO A 201 54.76 -25.66 11.78
CA PRO A 201 53.97 -26.53 10.91
C PRO A 201 53.36 -27.66 11.74
N SER A 202 52.06 -27.89 11.56
CA SER A 202 51.31 -28.99 12.18
C SER A 202 52.05 -30.32 12.06
N ARG A 203 51.97 -31.17 13.10
CA ARG A 203 52.60 -32.51 13.15
C ARG A 203 52.30 -33.35 11.89
N ARG A 204 51.07 -33.26 11.39
CA ARG A 204 50.66 -33.92 10.13
C ARG A 204 51.32 -33.34 8.90
N ALA A 205 51.64 -32.04 8.90
CA ALA A 205 52.38 -31.39 7.82
C ALA A 205 53.87 -31.77 7.86
N GLN A 206 54.45 -31.96 9.04
CA GLN A 206 55.83 -32.45 9.18
C GLN A 206 55.97 -33.89 8.66
N GLU A 207 55.02 -34.77 9.00
CA GLU A 207 54.99 -36.15 8.50
C GLU A 207 54.90 -36.22 6.97
N MET A 208 54.05 -35.40 6.33
CA MET A 208 53.98 -35.34 4.87
C MET A 208 55.27 -34.81 4.21
N ILE A 209 56.00 -33.91 4.86
CA ILE A 209 57.27 -33.38 4.34
C ILE A 209 58.38 -34.43 4.42
N GLU A 210 58.42 -35.23 5.48
CA GLU A 210 59.39 -36.32 5.63
C GLU A 210 59.13 -37.45 4.63
N GLU A 211 57.87 -37.81 4.41
CA GLU A 211 57.48 -38.82 3.42
C GLU A 211 57.80 -38.37 1.99
N ALA A 212 57.53 -37.10 1.67
CA ALA A 212 57.88 -36.52 0.37
C ALA A 212 59.39 -36.53 0.10
N LYS A 213 60.22 -36.24 1.12
CA LYS A 213 61.69 -36.29 1.02
C LYS A 213 62.24 -37.70 0.82
N ARG A 214 61.64 -38.71 1.47
CA ARG A 214 62.03 -40.11 1.27
C ARG A 214 61.71 -40.60 -0.13
N LEU A 215 60.55 -40.23 -0.65
CA LEU A 215 60.14 -40.56 -2.02
C LEU A 215 61.05 -39.91 -3.06
N THR A 216 61.53 -38.68 -2.82
CA THR A 216 62.49 -38.02 -3.74
C THR A 216 63.87 -38.68 -3.68
N GLN A 217 64.38 -39.05 -2.51
CA GLN A 217 65.65 -39.77 -2.39
C GLN A 217 65.60 -41.19 -2.98
N GLN A 218 64.47 -41.90 -2.87
CA GLN A 218 64.28 -43.17 -3.57
C GLN A 218 64.26 -42.99 -5.09
N LYS A 219 63.62 -41.92 -5.58
CA LYS A 219 63.57 -41.61 -7.01
C LYS A 219 64.94 -41.21 -7.57
N GLU A 220 65.77 -40.52 -6.79
CA GLU A 220 67.15 -40.17 -7.16
C GLU A 220 68.11 -41.36 -7.10
N GLN A 221 67.83 -42.39 -6.28
CA GLN A 221 68.62 -43.63 -6.27
C GLN A 221 68.27 -44.57 -7.43
N ASP A 222 67.02 -44.59 -7.89
CA ASP A 222 66.61 -45.37 -9.07
C ASP A 222 67.09 -44.77 -10.40
N ASP A 223 67.41 -43.47 -10.46
CA ASP A 223 67.87 -42.77 -11.68
C ASP A 223 69.41 -42.81 -11.89
N VAL A 224 70.16 -43.39 -10.94
CA VAL A 224 71.64 -43.47 -10.97
C VAL A 224 72.15 -44.92 -11.15
N GLN A 225 71.26 -45.88 -11.43
CA GLN A 225 71.63 -47.28 -11.66
C GLN A 225 71.46 -47.74 -13.10
#